data_AF-A0A0Q2LHR4-F1
#
_entry.id   AF-A0A0Q2LHR4-F1
#
_cell.length_a   1.000
_cell.length_b   1.000
_cell.length_c   1.000
_cell.angle_alpha   90.00
_cell.angle_beta   90.00
_cell.angle_gamma   90.00
#
_symmetry.space_group_name_H-M   'P 1'
#
loop_
_entity.id
_entity.type
_entity.pdbx_description
1 polymer ?
#
loop_
_entity_poly.entity_id
_entity_poly.type
_entity_poly.pdbx_seq_one_letter_code
_entity_poly.pdbx_strand_id
1 'polypeptide(L)'
;MSFVVTHPETLASAAGTLRGIGSAVATQNNAAHAPTTGVVPAAADEVSVLTAARFNGHAQTYQAMSAQAAMVHEFFISTLAASAGSYAVTEAANALSAR
;
A
#
# COMPACT_ATOMS: atom_id res chain seq x y z
N MET A 1 -20.78 30.82 -16.26
CA MET A 1 -20.73 29.36 -16.11
C MET A 1 -19.60 29.03 -15.14
N SER A 2 -19.76 28.01 -14.30
CA SER A 2 -18.69 27.57 -13.39
C SER A 2 -17.74 26.64 -14.16
N PHE A 3 -16.45 26.96 -14.19
CA PHE A 3 -15.43 26.07 -14.74
C PHE A 3 -14.92 25.17 -13.60
N VAL A 4 -14.81 23.88 -13.88
CA VAL A 4 -14.11 22.94 -13.00
C VAL A 4 -12.65 22.93 -13.44
N VAL A 5 -11.75 23.27 -12.52
CA VAL A 5 -10.29 23.18 -12.72
C VAL A 5 -9.77 22.04 -11.88
N THR A 6 -9.01 21.15 -12.51
CA THR A 6 -8.36 20.00 -11.88
C THR A 6 -6.86 20.27 -11.70
N HIS A 7 -6.22 19.54 -10.78
CA HIS A 7 -4.78 19.64 -10.49
C HIS A 7 -4.08 18.28 -10.76
N PRO A 8 -4.02 17.82 -12.02
CA PRO A 8 -3.53 16.48 -12.37
C PRO A 8 -2.09 16.21 -11.90
N GLU A 9 -1.23 17.23 -11.86
CA GLU A 9 0.15 17.14 -11.38
C GLU A 9 0.22 16.78 -9.88
N THR A 10 -0.71 17.30 -9.07
CA THR A 10 -0.78 16.96 -7.64
C THR A 10 -1.20 15.50 -7.43
N LEU A 11 -2.13 14.99 -8.24
CA LEU A 11 -2.55 13.59 -8.21
C LEU A 11 -1.42 12.66 -8.64
N ALA A 12 -0.67 13.03 -9.69
CA ALA A 12 0.49 12.26 -10.15
C ALA A 12 1.60 12.23 -9.09
N SER A 13 1.88 13.36 -8.44
CA SER A 13 2.84 13.46 -7.33
C SER A 13 2.42 12.61 -6.13
N ALA A 14 1.13 12.64 -5.76
CA ALA A 14 0.58 11.81 -4.69
C ALA A 14 0.72 10.31 -5.02
N ALA A 15 0.40 9.89 -6.25
CA ALA A 15 0.59 8.51 -6.70
C ALA A 15 2.06 8.07 -6.61
N GLY A 16 3.01 8.94 -6.97
CA GLY A 16 4.45 8.70 -6.81
C GLY A 16 4.87 8.51 -5.36
N THR A 17 4.41 9.40 -4.46
CA THR A 17 4.69 9.34 -3.03
C THR A 17 4.14 8.05 -2.40
N LEU A 18 2.89 7.72 -2.71
CA LEU A 18 2.22 6.51 -2.21
C LEU A 18 2.91 5.23 -2.68
N ARG A 19 3.46 5.21 -3.90
CA ARG A 19 4.28 4.08 -4.39
C ARG A 19 5.54 3.90 -3.54
N GLY A 20 6.22 5.00 -3.21
CA GLY A 20 7.37 4.98 -2.30
C GLY A 20 7.02 4.43 -0.91
N ILE A 21 5.89 4.88 -0.35
CA ILE A 21 5.38 4.36 0.94
C ILE A 21 5.07 2.86 0.85
N GLY A 22 4.38 2.42 -0.20
CA GLY A 22 4.06 1.01 -0.42
C GLY A 22 5.32 0.12 -0.49
N SER A 23 6.36 0.59 -1.19
CA SER A 23 7.66 -0.10 -1.25
C SER A 23 8.34 -0.19 0.12
N ALA A 24 8.32 0.88 0.90
CA ALA A 24 8.90 0.90 2.24
C ALA A 24 8.17 -0.09 3.18
N VAL A 25 6.84 -0.10 3.14
CA VAL A 25 6.01 -1.03 3.92
C VAL A 25 6.27 -2.48 3.51
N ALA A 26 6.32 -2.79 2.22
CA ALA A 26 6.61 -4.14 1.74
C ALA A 26 7.99 -4.63 2.21
N THR A 27 8.99 -3.74 2.18
CA THR A 27 10.35 -4.05 2.67
C THR A 27 10.34 -4.41 4.15
N GLN A 28 9.64 -3.62 4.97
CA GLN A 28 9.55 -3.87 6.42
C GLN A 28 8.74 -5.11 6.76
N ASN A 29 7.65 -5.40 6.04
CA ASN A 29 6.86 -6.62 6.22
C ASN A 29 7.69 -7.87 5.92
N ASN A 30 8.50 -7.82 4.85
CA ASN A 30 9.41 -8.90 4.50
C ASN A 30 10.50 -9.08 5.57
N ALA A 31 11.11 -7.97 6.04
CA ALA A 31 12.12 -8.01 7.09
C ALA A 31 11.56 -8.59 8.41
N ALA A 32 10.31 -8.27 8.74
CA ALA A 32 9.64 -8.76 9.93
C ALA A 32 9.19 -10.23 9.82
N HIS A 33 9.09 -10.81 8.63
CA HIS A 33 8.51 -12.14 8.42
C HIS A 33 9.23 -13.23 9.24
N ALA A 34 10.54 -13.40 9.04
CA ALA A 34 11.32 -14.43 9.73
C ALA A 34 11.32 -14.27 11.27
N PRO A 35 11.64 -13.10 11.86
CA PRO A 35 11.69 -12.96 13.32
C PRO A 35 10.33 -13.09 14.00
N THR A 36 9.22 -12.81 13.32
CA THR A 36 7.87 -12.90 13.90
C THR A 36 7.22 -14.26 13.74
N THR A 37 7.61 -15.04 12.73
CA THR A 37 7.10 -16.41 12.48
C THR A 37 8.00 -17.51 13.06
N GLY A 38 9.20 -17.14 13.51
CA GLY A 38 10.19 -18.03 14.11
C GLY A 38 10.27 -17.95 15.62
N VAL A 39 9.20 -17.56 16.32
CA VAL A 39 9.20 -17.47 17.79
C VAL A 39 9.33 -18.87 18.38
N VAL A 40 10.35 -19.06 19.21
CA VAL A 40 10.65 -20.31 19.91
C VAL A 40 10.07 -20.24 21.33
N PRO A 41 9.58 -21.36 21.91
CA PRO A 41 9.12 -21.40 23.30
C PRO A 41 10.20 -20.92 24.28
N ALA A 42 9.83 -20.12 25.27
CA ALA A 42 10.76 -19.62 26.29
C ALA A 42 11.27 -20.74 27.22
N ALA A 43 10.43 -21.75 27.47
CA ALA A 43 10.75 -22.97 28.19
C ALA A 43 9.94 -24.16 27.61
N ALA A 44 10.19 -25.36 28.13
CA ALA A 44 9.58 -26.60 27.64
C ALA A 44 8.14 -26.83 28.13
N ASP A 45 7.62 -25.97 29.02
CA ASP A 45 6.26 -26.08 29.55
C ASP A 45 5.20 -25.78 28.48
N GLU A 46 4.00 -26.31 28.68
CA GLU A 46 2.91 -26.20 27.69
C GLU A 46 2.48 -24.74 27.46
N VAL A 47 2.60 -23.87 28.47
CA VAL A 47 2.23 -22.45 28.35
C VAL A 47 3.21 -21.72 27.44
N SER A 48 4.50 -21.95 27.60
CA SER A 48 5.55 -21.42 26.72
C SER A 48 5.38 -21.90 25.28
N VAL A 49 5.12 -23.20 25.09
CA VAL A 49 4.92 -23.79 23.76
C VAL A 49 3.69 -23.21 23.07
N LEU A 50 2.56 -23.14 23.76
CA LEU A 50 1.32 -22.58 23.23
C LEU A 50 1.47 -21.09 22.91
N THR A 51 2.19 -20.34 23.75
CA THR A 51 2.40 -18.90 23.55
C THR A 51 3.21 -18.65 22.28
N ALA A 52 4.33 -19.35 22.09
CA ALA A 52 5.13 -19.25 20.86
C ALA A 52 4.31 -19.63 19.62
N ALA A 53 3.53 -20.72 19.68
CA ALA A 53 2.65 -21.13 18.59
C ALA A 53 1.60 -20.06 18.23
N ARG A 54 1.02 -19.37 19.23
CA ARG A 54 0.08 -18.27 19.00
C ARG A 54 0.72 -17.08 18.31
N PHE A 55 1.92 -16.67 18.72
CA PHE A 55 2.66 -15.59 18.04
C PHE A 55 2.94 -15.94 16.58
N ASN A 56 3.41 -17.16 16.31
CA ASN A 56 3.69 -17.61 14.96
C ASN A 56 2.42 -17.63 14.09
N GLY A 57 1.30 -18.15 14.63
CA GLY A 57 0.02 -18.15 13.92
C GLY A 57 -0.52 -16.73 13.65
N HIS A 58 -0.35 -15.81 14.61
CA HIS A 58 -0.71 -14.40 14.42
C HIS A 58 0.15 -13.75 13.33
N ALA A 59 1.46 -13.97 13.35
CA ALA A 59 2.38 -13.44 12.35
C ALA A 59 2.08 -13.95 10.94
N GLN A 60 1.77 -15.25 10.78
CA GLN A 60 1.34 -15.81 9.49
C GLN A 60 0.05 -15.15 8.98
N THR A 61 -0.93 -14.94 9.87
CA THR A 61 -2.18 -14.25 9.53
C THR A 61 -1.92 -12.80 9.11
N TYR A 62 -1.07 -12.09 9.85
CA TYR A 62 -0.65 -10.73 9.53
C TYR A 62 0.00 -10.66 8.14
N GLN A 63 0.91 -11.59 7.81
CA GLN A 63 1.59 -11.62 6.52
C GLN A 63 0.60 -11.81 5.37
N ALA A 64 -0.37 -12.72 5.50
CA ALA A 64 -1.42 -12.91 4.51
C ALA A 64 -2.28 -11.64 4.31
N MET A 65 -2.70 -11.00 5.40
CA MET A 65 -3.45 -9.75 5.35
C MET A 65 -2.62 -8.61 4.72
N SER A 66 -1.33 -8.53 5.05
CA SER A 66 -0.43 -7.51 4.51
C SER A 66 -0.23 -7.65 2.99
N ALA A 67 -0.19 -8.89 2.48
CA ALA A 67 -0.13 -9.15 1.05
C ALA A 67 -1.44 -8.70 0.35
N GLN A 68 -2.60 -8.95 0.97
CA GLN A 68 -3.87 -8.46 0.46
C GLN A 68 -3.94 -6.92 0.44
N ALA A 69 -3.49 -6.28 1.52
CA ALA A 69 -3.41 -4.83 1.60
C ALA A 69 -2.49 -4.23 0.52
N ALA A 70 -1.35 -4.87 0.23
CA ALA A 70 -0.44 -4.45 -0.83
C ALA A 70 -1.10 -4.47 -2.21
N MET A 71 -1.92 -5.48 -2.51
CA MET A 71 -2.67 -5.54 -3.77
C MET A 71 -3.70 -4.39 -3.89
N VAL A 72 -4.43 -4.11 -2.82
CA VAL A 72 -5.40 -2.99 -2.78
C VAL A 72 -4.69 -1.64 -2.95
N HIS A 73 -3.55 -1.47 -2.29
CA HIS A 73 -2.73 -0.26 -2.38
C HIS A 73 -2.22 -0.02 -3.80
N GLU A 74 -1.72 -1.06 -4.47
CA GLU A 74 -1.26 -0.95 -5.86
C GLU A 74 -2.41 -0.61 -6.82
N PHE A 75 -3.57 -1.26 -6.66
CA PHE A 75 -4.76 -0.94 -7.44
C PHE A 75 -5.18 0.52 -7.27
N PHE A 76 -5.15 1.03 -6.03
CA PHE A 76 -5.46 2.43 -5.73
C PHE A 76 -4.48 3.38 -6.42
N ILE A 77 -3.17 3.13 -6.33
CA ILE A 77 -2.15 3.97 -6.98
C ILE A 77 -2.31 3.97 -8.50
N SER A 78 -2.53 2.79 -9.09
CA SER A 78 -2.74 2.66 -10.54
C SER A 78 -3.95 3.48 -10.99
N THR A 79 -5.05 3.39 -10.25
CA THR A 79 -6.28 4.15 -10.54
C THR A 79 -6.04 5.66 -10.40
N LEU A 80 -5.32 6.09 -9.36
CA LEU A 80 -4.99 7.49 -9.13
C LEU A 80 -4.13 8.07 -10.26
N ALA A 81 -3.11 7.33 -10.70
CA ALA A 81 -2.25 7.72 -11.81
C ALA A 81 -3.00 7.80 -13.13
N ALA A 82 -3.88 6.83 -13.43
CA ALA A 82 -4.72 6.85 -14.62
C ALA A 82 -5.71 8.04 -14.62
N SER A 83 -6.26 8.37 -13.46
CA SER A 83 -7.15 9.52 -13.29
C SER A 83 -6.41 10.84 -13.49
N ALA A 84 -5.20 10.96 -12.95
CA ALA A 84 -4.32 12.12 -13.18
C ALA A 84 -4.05 12.34 -14.68
N GLY A 85 -3.75 11.28 -15.42
CA GLY A 85 -3.56 11.34 -16.86
C GLY A 85 -4.82 11.77 -17.61
N SER A 86 -5.98 11.23 -17.23
CA SER A 86 -7.28 11.60 -17.83
C SER A 86 -7.58 13.08 -17.64
N TYR A 87 -7.41 13.60 -16.42
CA TYR A 87 -7.61 15.01 -16.13
C TYR A 87 -6.63 15.92 -16.87
N ALA A 88 -5.35 15.55 -16.97
CA ALA A 88 -4.37 16.32 -17.73
C ALA A 88 -4.75 16.46 -19.21
N VAL A 89 -5.24 15.38 -19.84
CA VAL A 89 -5.72 15.42 -21.23
C VAL A 89 -6.94 16.33 -21.37
N THR A 90 -7.89 16.27 -20.43
CA THR A 90 -9.07 17.14 -20.45
C THR A 90 -8.71 18.63 -20.28
N GLU A 91 -7.82 18.97 -19.34
CA GLU A 91 -7.37 20.36 -19.15
C GLU A 91 -6.70 20.92 -20.41
N ALA A 92 -5.85 20.11 -21.07
CA ALA A 92 -5.21 20.51 -22.32
C ALA A 92 -6.25 20.76 -23.44
N ALA A 93 -7.26 19.92 -23.57
CA ALA A 93 -8.33 20.09 -24.55
C ALA A 93 -9.19 21.35 -24.28
N ASN A 94 -9.49 21.63 -23.01
CA ASN A 94 -10.21 22.83 -22.60
C ASN A 94 -9.40 24.10 -22.90
N ALA A 95 -8.09 24.09 -22.62
CA ALA A 95 -7.20 25.22 -22.92
C ALA A 95 -7.09 25.51 -24.43
N LEU A 96 -7.15 24.49 -25.28
CA LEU A 96 -7.18 24.65 -26.74
C LEU A 96 -8.51 25.22 -27.24
N SER A 97 -9.63 24.83 -26.63
CA SER A 97 -10.98 25.27 -27.01
C SER A 97 -11.33 26.69 -26.53
N ALA A 98 -10.59 27.20 -25.55
CA ALA A 98 -10.74 28.55 -25.02
C ALA A 98 -9.92 29.62 -25.77
N ARG A 99 -9.11 29.21 -26.76
CA ARG A 99 -8.39 30.10 -27.67
C ARG A 99 -9.25 30.44 -28.89
#